data_AF-A0A1A6I000-F1
#
_entry.id   AF-A0A1A6I000-F1
#
_cell.length_a   1.000
_cell.length_b   1.000
_cell.length_c   1.000
_cell.angle_alpha   90.00
_cell.angle_beta   90.00
_cell.angle_gamma   90.00
#
_symmetry.space_group_name_H-M   'P 1'
#
loop_
_entity.id
_entity.type
_entity.pdbx_description
1 polymer ?
#
loop_
_entity_poly.entity_id
_entity_poly.type
_entity_poly.pdbx_seq_one_letter_code
_entity_poly.pdbx_strand_id
1 'polypeptide(L)'
;MFLKRLSSAYLVEKDYDAPLFYREEGNKKFQEKEYAGAAVLYSKGVSHSRPNTEGMSLCYANRSAALFHLDQYEECLKDIVRAGMHGYPERLQPKMLLRKIACLVNLGRLQEARQTITDLESSLAAKPTLTPSSHQILQKNLRHLKMKIQEKENLPETFPAALTRAFEDMALGEKNKQISGASLSVSLHTDPLKGRHLVATRDILPGELLVKEDAFVSVLNPGEMPPLRHGLENKWDTRVTNGDLYCHRCLKHTLATVPCGGCSYARYCSQECMQKAWECYHSTECPLGGLLLTLGVFCHVALRMTLLTRFEDVDRVVRMLCDEIGNKDICLPENKNLVKTFNYTNRGESEENSKKGETPIPGCNVSGKYESNYNAVFSLLPHTEKHSPEHKFICAVSVSALCRQLTAASLQTQTMSLKSSKLKAVTPGLCADLTVWGTAMLRHMLQLQCNAQAITSTWH
;
A
#
# COMPACT_ATOMS: atom_id res chain seq x y z
N MET A 1 22.73 19.27 -0.38
CA MET A 1 22.19 19.88 0.84
C MET A 1 20.75 20.32 0.69
N PHE A 2 20.36 20.99 -0.41
CA PHE A 2 19.00 21.50 -0.63
C PHE A 2 17.89 20.45 -0.46
N LEU A 3 17.93 19.33 -1.19
CA LEU A 3 16.90 18.28 -1.08
C LEU A 3 16.81 17.65 0.31
N LYS A 4 17.95 17.51 1.03
CA LYS A 4 17.94 17.03 2.43
C LYS A 4 17.19 17.99 3.35
N ARG A 5 17.35 19.30 3.13
CA ARG A 5 16.65 20.36 3.87
C ARG A 5 15.15 20.42 3.53
N LEU A 6 14.79 20.14 2.27
CA LEU A 6 13.37 20.02 1.91
C LEU A 6 12.75 18.76 2.51
N SER A 7 13.44 17.63 2.44
CA SER A 7 12.94 16.36 2.98
C SER A 7 12.88 16.31 4.50
N SER A 8 13.66 17.12 5.21
CA SER A 8 13.57 17.21 6.67
C SER A 8 12.24 17.80 7.15
N ALA A 9 11.44 18.41 6.28
CA ALA A 9 10.08 18.82 6.61
C ALA A 9 9.07 17.65 6.64
N TYR A 10 9.44 16.49 6.09
CA TYR A 10 8.62 15.29 5.98
C TYR A 10 9.31 14.10 6.67
N LEU A 11 9.54 14.22 7.98
CA LEU A 11 10.17 13.16 8.77
C LEU A 11 9.23 11.96 8.87
N VAL A 12 9.71 10.81 8.39
CA VAL A 12 9.01 9.52 8.46
C VAL A 12 9.65 8.57 9.48
N GLU A 13 10.60 9.07 10.26
CA GLU A 13 11.25 8.31 11.32
C GLU A 13 10.29 8.11 12.50
N LYS A 14 10.51 7.02 13.24
CA LYS A 14 9.79 6.79 14.49
C LYS A 14 10.40 7.67 15.58
N ASP A 15 9.52 8.32 16.33
CA ASP A 15 9.87 9.14 17.48
C ASP A 15 9.20 8.52 18.70
N TYR A 16 9.99 7.93 19.59
CA TYR A 16 9.48 7.06 20.65
C TYR A 16 8.80 7.83 21.80
N ASP A 17 8.87 9.16 21.80
CA ASP A 17 8.11 10.00 22.73
C ASP A 17 6.70 10.32 22.20
N ALA A 18 6.48 10.23 20.88
CA ALA A 18 5.22 10.53 20.21
C ALA A 18 4.02 9.65 20.64
N PRO A 19 4.18 8.34 20.93
CA PRO A 19 3.04 7.49 21.30
C PRO A 19 2.28 7.99 22.52
N LEU A 20 2.97 8.56 23.52
CA LEU A 20 2.34 9.11 24.70
C LEU A 20 1.44 10.29 24.34
N PHE A 21 2.00 11.26 23.61
CA PHE A 21 1.28 12.45 23.14
C PHE A 21 0.03 12.08 22.33
N TYR A 22 0.18 11.24 21.30
CA TYR A 22 -0.96 10.87 20.46
C TYR A 22 -2.04 10.10 21.23
N ARG A 23 -1.65 9.29 22.22
CA ARG A 23 -2.60 8.60 23.08
C ARG A 23 -3.37 9.59 23.95
N GLU A 24 -2.73 10.63 24.46
CA GLU A 24 -3.39 11.65 25.28
C GLU A 24 -4.32 12.53 24.45
N GLU A 25 -3.91 12.95 23.26
CA GLU A 25 -4.78 13.66 22.32
C GLU A 25 -5.96 12.77 21.87
N GLY A 26 -5.70 11.49 21.61
CA GLY A 26 -6.74 10.52 21.32
C GLY A 26 -7.74 10.35 22.48
N ASN A 27 -7.26 10.38 23.72
CA ASN A 27 -8.11 10.33 24.90
C ASN A 27 -9.02 11.57 25.01
N LYS A 28 -8.53 12.77 24.69
CA LYS A 28 -9.34 14.00 24.65
C LYS A 28 -10.46 13.87 23.61
N LYS A 29 -10.12 13.47 22.37
CA LYS A 29 -11.11 13.21 21.31
C LYS A 29 -12.13 12.14 21.71
N PHE A 30 -11.68 11.10 22.40
CA PHE A 30 -12.56 10.05 22.89
C PHE A 30 -13.57 10.57 23.93
N GLN A 31 -13.13 11.46 24.83
CA GLN A 31 -14.02 12.10 25.81
C GLN A 31 -15.04 13.02 25.15
N GLU A 32 -14.65 13.68 24.06
CA GLU A 32 -15.53 14.47 23.18
C GLU A 32 -16.51 13.62 22.35
N LYS A 33 -16.42 12.28 22.43
CA LYS A 33 -17.15 11.30 21.59
C LYS A 33 -16.79 11.35 20.10
N GLU A 34 -15.69 12.01 19.76
CA GLU A 34 -15.09 12.03 18.42
C GLU A 34 -14.28 10.75 18.17
N TYR A 35 -14.97 9.60 18.11
CA TYR A 35 -14.33 8.29 18.09
C TYR A 35 -13.47 8.03 16.85
N ALA A 36 -13.86 8.53 15.68
CA ALA A 36 -13.07 8.39 14.46
C ALA A 36 -11.73 9.14 14.57
N GLY A 37 -11.77 10.39 15.03
CA GLY A 37 -10.55 11.18 15.29
C GLY A 37 -9.67 10.55 16.37
N ALA A 38 -10.28 10.02 17.45
CA ALA A 38 -9.56 9.29 18.48
C ALA A 38 -8.85 8.05 17.91
N ALA A 39 -9.52 7.26 17.08
CA ALA A 39 -8.95 6.07 16.44
C ALA A 39 -7.74 6.41 15.57
N VAL A 40 -7.81 7.51 14.80
CA VAL A 40 -6.67 8.01 14.00
C VAL A 40 -5.49 8.38 14.89
N LEU A 41 -5.71 9.11 15.98
CA LEU A 41 -4.64 9.51 16.88
C LEU A 41 -3.99 8.28 17.55
N TYR A 42 -4.77 7.30 18.00
CA TYR A 42 -4.20 6.05 18.51
C TYR A 42 -3.39 5.30 17.43
N SER A 43 -3.85 5.28 16.17
CA SER A 43 -3.10 4.74 15.02
C SER A 43 -1.78 5.48 14.78
N LYS A 44 -1.75 6.81 14.94
CA LYS A 44 -0.51 7.59 14.91
C LYS A 44 0.44 7.16 16.04
N GLY A 45 -0.07 7.02 17.26
CA GLY A 45 0.73 6.54 18.39
C GLY A 45 1.34 5.14 18.14
N VAL A 46 0.55 4.22 17.59
CA VAL A 46 1.01 2.88 17.18
C VAL A 46 2.13 2.97 16.12
N SER A 47 2.02 3.88 15.14
CA SER A 47 3.05 4.04 14.10
C SER A 47 4.40 4.55 14.60
N HIS A 48 4.45 5.26 15.72
CA HIS A 48 5.71 5.71 16.32
C HIS A 48 6.26 4.72 17.35
N SER A 49 5.49 3.69 17.72
CA SER A 49 5.85 2.77 18.81
C SER A 49 6.89 1.73 18.40
N ARG A 50 7.71 1.29 19.37
CA ARG A 50 8.46 0.02 19.27
C ARG A 50 7.53 -1.15 19.55
N PRO A 51 7.73 -2.30 18.87
CA PRO A 51 7.03 -3.53 19.22
C PRO A 51 7.21 -3.88 20.70
N ASN A 52 6.19 -4.51 21.28
CA ASN A 52 6.23 -5.10 22.63
C ASN A 52 6.49 -4.06 23.74
N THR A 53 5.92 -2.86 23.57
CA THR A 53 5.94 -1.82 24.59
C THR A 53 4.54 -1.61 25.17
N GLU A 54 4.48 -1.27 26.46
CA GLU A 54 3.21 -0.94 27.11
C GLU A 54 2.50 0.19 26.35
N GLY A 55 3.23 1.22 25.90
CA GLY A 55 2.68 2.30 25.07
C GLY A 55 1.96 1.82 23.81
N MET A 56 2.55 0.89 23.06
CA MET A 56 1.91 0.30 21.88
C MET A 56 0.65 -0.48 22.24
N SER A 57 0.73 -1.30 23.30
CA SER A 57 -0.41 -2.09 23.78
C SER A 57 -1.58 -1.20 24.23
N LEU A 58 -1.29 -0.09 24.90
CA LEU A 58 -2.28 0.89 25.36
C LEU A 58 -2.92 1.63 24.19
N CYS A 59 -2.14 1.99 23.16
CA CYS A 59 -2.70 2.60 21.95
C CYS A 59 -3.65 1.64 21.23
N TYR A 60 -3.30 0.36 21.03
CA TYR A 60 -4.23 -0.64 20.47
C TYR A 60 -5.46 -0.85 21.37
N ALA A 61 -5.28 -0.91 22.68
CA ALA A 61 -6.40 -1.05 23.62
C ALA A 61 -7.34 0.17 23.63
N ASN A 62 -6.81 1.38 23.43
CA ASN A 62 -7.65 2.57 23.31
C ASN A 62 -8.31 2.67 21.93
N ARG A 63 -7.60 2.27 20.87
CA ARG A 63 -8.17 2.21 19.52
C ARG A 63 -9.31 1.20 19.42
N SER A 64 -9.18 0.01 20.01
CA SER A 64 -10.30 -0.94 20.10
C SER A 64 -11.50 -0.35 20.85
N ALA A 65 -11.29 0.55 21.82
CA ALA A 65 -12.39 1.26 22.46
C ALA A 65 -13.13 2.16 21.47
N ALA A 66 -12.40 2.95 20.70
CA ALA A 66 -12.97 3.83 19.69
C ALA A 66 -13.70 3.04 18.60
N LEU A 67 -13.08 1.96 18.10
CA LEU A 67 -13.67 1.07 17.10
C LEU A 67 -14.95 0.40 17.59
N PHE A 68 -15.02 0.01 18.87
CA PHE A 68 -16.23 -0.52 19.47
C PHE A 68 -17.39 0.48 19.44
N HIS A 69 -17.13 1.76 19.72
CA HIS A 69 -18.15 2.82 19.65
C HIS A 69 -18.53 3.21 18.21
N LEU A 70 -17.76 2.78 17.22
CA LEU A 70 -18.03 2.95 15.79
C LEU A 70 -18.65 1.70 15.15
N ASP A 71 -19.10 0.73 15.97
CA ASP A 71 -19.67 -0.55 15.54
C ASP A 71 -18.73 -1.41 14.65
N GLN A 72 -17.43 -1.11 14.64
CA GLN A 72 -16.41 -1.89 13.92
C GLN A 72 -15.92 -3.06 14.78
N TYR A 73 -16.83 -4.00 15.08
CA TYR A 73 -16.60 -5.05 16.06
C TYR A 73 -15.48 -6.03 15.67
N GLU A 74 -15.34 -6.42 14.40
CA GLU A 74 -14.25 -7.27 13.91
C GLU A 74 -12.88 -6.60 14.08
N GLU A 75 -12.77 -5.32 13.71
CA GLU A 75 -11.53 -4.57 13.85
C GLU A 75 -11.19 -4.31 15.33
N CYS A 76 -12.20 -4.07 16.16
CA CYS A 76 -12.04 -4.01 17.61
C CYS A 76 -11.45 -5.32 18.17
N LEU A 77 -11.97 -6.48 17.75
CA LEU A 77 -11.44 -7.78 18.18
C LEU A 77 -9.98 -7.99 17.76
N LYS A 78 -9.62 -7.61 16.53
CA LYS A 78 -8.23 -7.67 16.04
C LYS A 78 -7.30 -6.81 16.90
N ASP A 79 -7.72 -5.60 17.27
CA ASP A 79 -6.93 -4.71 18.12
C ASP A 79 -6.80 -5.20 19.56
N ILE A 80 -7.82 -5.87 20.11
CA ILE A 80 -7.72 -6.54 21.41
C ILE A 80 -6.62 -7.61 21.38
N VAL A 81 -6.57 -8.42 20.33
CA VAL A 81 -5.51 -9.42 20.14
C VAL A 81 -4.14 -8.75 20.03
N ARG A 82 -4.00 -7.71 19.20
CA ARG A 82 -2.74 -6.95 19.04
C ARG A 82 -2.27 -6.32 20.35
N ALA A 83 -3.18 -5.74 21.13
CA ALA A 83 -2.85 -5.20 22.45
C ALA A 83 -2.26 -6.28 23.36
N GLY A 84 -2.91 -7.46 23.43
CA GLY A 84 -2.41 -8.61 24.18
C GLY A 84 -1.02 -9.07 23.73
N MET A 85 -0.80 -9.19 22.42
CA MET A 85 0.50 -9.58 21.84
C MET A 85 1.65 -8.63 22.20
N HIS A 86 1.35 -7.35 22.46
CA HIS A 86 2.36 -6.35 22.79
C HIS A 86 2.48 -6.05 24.30
N GLY A 87 1.98 -6.95 25.15
CA GLY A 87 2.17 -6.85 26.60
C GLY A 87 1.15 -5.95 27.30
N TYR A 88 -0.12 -5.98 26.88
CA TYR A 88 -1.17 -5.25 27.57
C TYR A 88 -1.23 -5.60 29.06
N PRO A 89 -1.24 -4.61 29.98
CA PRO A 89 -1.04 -4.88 31.39
C PRO A 89 -2.10 -5.79 32.01
N GLU A 90 -1.67 -6.79 32.79
CA GLU A 90 -2.56 -7.77 33.45
C GLU A 90 -3.68 -7.10 34.26
N ARG A 91 -3.33 -6.04 35.00
CA ARG A 91 -4.27 -5.25 35.81
C ARG A 91 -5.44 -4.64 35.00
N LEU A 92 -5.26 -4.45 33.70
CA LEU A 92 -6.27 -3.85 32.81
C LEU A 92 -7.00 -4.90 31.94
N GLN A 93 -6.53 -6.16 31.92
CA GLN A 93 -7.10 -7.25 31.12
C GLN A 93 -8.62 -7.41 31.28
N PRO A 94 -9.21 -7.34 32.50
CA PRO A 94 -10.66 -7.50 32.66
C PRO A 94 -11.48 -6.49 31.86
N LYS A 95 -11.00 -5.24 31.76
CA LYS A 95 -11.67 -4.19 30.97
C LYS A 95 -11.67 -4.50 29.48
N MET A 96 -10.56 -5.06 28.99
CA MET A 96 -10.43 -5.45 27.59
C MET A 96 -11.27 -6.69 27.26
N LEU A 97 -11.31 -7.68 28.17
CA LEU A 97 -12.12 -8.89 27.99
C LEU A 97 -13.63 -8.58 27.99
N LEU A 98 -14.10 -7.65 28.83
CA LEU A 98 -15.49 -7.18 28.75
C LEU A 98 -15.83 -6.62 27.36
N ARG A 99 -14.93 -5.85 26.76
CA ARG A 99 -15.12 -5.33 25.40
C ARG A 99 -15.13 -6.46 24.36
N LYS A 100 -14.22 -7.44 24.50
CA LYS A 100 -14.21 -8.65 23.65
C LYS A 100 -15.56 -9.37 23.68
N ILE A 101 -16.09 -9.62 24.88
CA ILE A 101 -17.40 -10.25 25.06
C ILE A 101 -18.49 -9.42 24.39
N ALA A 102 -18.52 -8.11 24.62
CA ALA A 102 -19.50 -7.22 24.00
C ALA A 102 -19.45 -7.24 22.46
N CYS A 103 -18.25 -7.23 21.85
CA CYS A 103 -18.10 -7.40 20.40
C CYS A 103 -18.68 -8.74 19.93
N LEU A 104 -18.34 -9.84 20.59
CA LEU A 104 -18.79 -11.18 20.21
C LEU A 104 -20.32 -11.31 20.28
N VAL A 105 -20.93 -10.71 21.31
CA VAL A 105 -22.40 -10.63 21.44
C VAL A 105 -23.01 -9.82 20.30
N ASN A 106 -22.45 -8.67 19.95
CA ASN A 106 -22.95 -7.85 18.85
C ASN A 106 -22.83 -8.57 17.49
N LEU A 107 -21.76 -9.32 17.27
CA LEU A 107 -21.52 -10.15 16.09
C LEU A 107 -22.32 -11.46 16.04
N GLY A 108 -23.11 -11.78 17.07
CA GLY A 108 -23.85 -13.06 17.14
C GLY A 108 -22.97 -14.29 17.40
N ARG A 109 -21.68 -14.11 17.72
CA ARG A 109 -20.72 -15.18 18.04
C ARG A 109 -20.88 -15.62 19.50
N LEU A 110 -22.09 -16.07 19.86
CA LEU A 110 -22.52 -16.29 21.25
C LEU A 110 -21.72 -17.37 21.97
N GLN A 111 -21.27 -18.41 21.27
CA GLN A 111 -20.44 -19.46 21.86
C GLN A 111 -19.07 -18.95 22.32
N GLU A 112 -18.40 -18.15 21.48
CA GLU A 112 -17.13 -17.52 21.84
C GLU A 112 -17.28 -16.51 22.97
N ALA A 113 -18.42 -15.80 23.00
CA ALA A 113 -18.75 -14.87 24.09
C ALA A 113 -18.84 -15.61 25.43
N ARG A 114 -19.53 -16.76 25.46
CA ARG A 114 -19.66 -17.60 26.66
C ARG A 114 -18.32 -18.17 27.11
N GLN A 115 -17.51 -18.69 26.20
CA GLN A 115 -16.18 -19.18 26.56
C GLN A 115 -15.34 -18.06 27.20
N THR A 116 -15.35 -16.86 26.59
CA THR A 116 -14.61 -15.71 27.11
C THR A 116 -15.11 -15.27 28.49
N ILE A 117 -16.42 -15.38 28.76
CA ILE A 117 -17.00 -15.12 30.08
C ILE A 117 -16.48 -16.13 31.10
N THR A 118 -16.52 -17.43 30.79
CA THR A 118 -16.03 -18.49 31.67
C THR A 118 -14.56 -18.28 32.01
N ASP A 119 -13.72 -18.01 31.00
CA ASP A 119 -12.29 -17.76 31.18
C ASP A 119 -12.03 -16.55 32.11
N LEU A 120 -12.82 -15.48 31.95
CA LEU A 120 -12.73 -14.29 32.78
C LEU A 120 -13.16 -14.57 34.23
N GLU A 121 -14.24 -15.30 34.45
CA GLU A 121 -14.71 -15.67 35.80
C GLU A 121 -13.70 -16.57 36.53
N SER A 122 -13.12 -17.55 35.83
CA SER A 122 -12.05 -18.39 36.38
C SER A 122 -10.80 -17.59 36.73
N SER A 123 -10.39 -16.65 35.87
CA SER A 123 -9.24 -15.77 36.12
C SER A 123 -9.44 -14.88 37.35
N LEU A 124 -10.64 -14.31 37.52
CA LEU A 124 -10.97 -13.46 38.67
C LEU A 124 -11.01 -14.26 39.99
N ALA A 125 -11.45 -15.51 39.95
CA ALA A 125 -11.45 -16.39 41.12
C ALA A 125 -10.02 -16.78 41.55
N ALA A 126 -9.12 -17.00 40.59
CA ALA A 126 -7.74 -17.40 40.86
C ALA A 126 -6.83 -16.25 41.36
N LYS A 127 -7.09 -15.00 40.96
CA LYS A 127 -6.28 -13.83 41.34
C LYS A 127 -7.16 -12.60 41.62
N PRO A 128 -7.57 -12.34 42.87
CA PRO A 128 -8.32 -11.14 43.22
C PRO A 128 -7.39 -9.92 43.32
N THR A 129 -6.98 -9.37 42.17
CA THR A 129 -6.05 -8.22 42.09
C THR A 129 -6.77 -6.88 41.93
N LEU A 130 -8.11 -6.87 41.89
CA LEU A 130 -8.92 -5.68 41.65
C LEU A 130 -9.40 -5.02 42.95
N THR A 131 -9.55 -3.70 42.91
CA THR A 131 -10.22 -2.97 43.99
C THR A 131 -11.71 -3.36 44.08
N PRO A 132 -12.33 -3.29 45.27
CA PRO A 132 -13.75 -3.68 45.46
C PRO A 132 -14.71 -2.93 44.52
N SER A 133 -14.50 -1.63 44.30
CA SER A 133 -15.31 -0.81 43.40
C SER A 133 -15.19 -1.24 41.94
N SER A 134 -13.97 -1.54 41.47
CA SER A 134 -13.72 -2.04 40.11
C SER A 134 -14.34 -3.42 39.89
N HIS A 135 -14.28 -4.28 40.92
CA HIS A 135 -14.87 -5.62 40.88
C HIS A 135 -16.40 -5.56 40.78
N GLN A 136 -17.06 -4.67 41.52
CA GLN A 136 -18.52 -4.47 41.43
C GLN A 136 -18.98 -4.00 40.04
N ILE A 137 -18.27 -3.04 39.44
CA ILE A 137 -18.58 -2.55 38.09
C ILE A 137 -18.41 -3.68 37.05
N LEU A 138 -17.31 -4.43 37.15
CA LEU A 138 -17.01 -5.56 36.29
C LEU A 138 -18.13 -6.62 36.35
N GLN A 139 -18.53 -7.03 37.55
CA GLN A 139 -19.63 -7.99 37.73
C GLN A 139 -20.96 -7.48 37.18
N LYS A 140 -21.28 -6.19 37.36
CA LYS A 140 -22.51 -5.59 36.82
C LYS A 140 -22.54 -5.67 35.29
N ASN A 141 -21.44 -5.32 34.63
CA ASN A 141 -21.32 -5.38 33.17
C ASN A 141 -21.42 -6.82 32.66
N LEU A 142 -20.79 -7.77 33.37
CA LEU A 142 -20.82 -9.18 33.00
C LEU A 142 -22.22 -9.79 33.12
N ARG A 143 -22.97 -9.45 34.18
CA ARG A 143 -24.39 -9.83 34.31
C ARG A 143 -25.24 -9.30 33.15
N HIS A 144 -25.06 -8.04 32.80
CA HIS A 144 -25.78 -7.45 31.66
C HIS A 144 -25.43 -8.13 30.32
N LEU A 145 -24.17 -8.49 30.09
CA LEU A 145 -23.77 -9.22 28.89
C LEU A 145 -24.34 -10.65 28.86
N LYS A 146 -24.39 -11.35 30.01
CA LYS A 146 -25.05 -12.67 30.13
C LYS A 146 -26.54 -12.59 29.76
N MET A 147 -27.25 -11.57 30.25
CA MET A 147 -28.66 -11.33 29.88
C MET A 147 -28.82 -11.10 28.37
N LYS A 148 -27.97 -10.26 27.76
CA LYS A 148 -28.01 -10.02 26.31
C LYS A 148 -27.76 -11.27 25.47
N ILE A 149 -26.91 -12.19 25.94
CA ILE A 149 -26.70 -13.47 25.26
C ILE A 149 -28.00 -14.27 25.28
N GLN A 150 -28.63 -14.41 26.45
CA GLN A 150 -29.89 -15.15 26.60
C GLN A 150 -31.02 -14.55 25.76
N GLU A 151 -31.14 -13.22 25.71
CA GLU A 151 -32.11 -12.53 24.85
C GLU A 151 -31.89 -12.83 23.36
N LYS A 152 -30.63 -12.83 22.90
CA LYS A 152 -30.29 -13.11 21.49
C LYS A 152 -30.49 -14.57 21.10
N GLU A 153 -30.40 -15.52 22.02
CA GLU A 153 -30.68 -16.94 21.75
C GLU A 153 -32.16 -17.21 21.51
N ASN A 154 -33.05 -16.40 22.09
CA ASN A 154 -34.48 -16.54 21.93
C ASN A 154 -35.02 -15.90 20.64
N LEU A 155 -34.17 -15.28 19.83
CA LEU A 155 -34.51 -14.66 18.55
C LEU A 155 -34.17 -15.62 17.39
N PRO A 156 -35.08 -15.88 16.45
CA PRO A 156 -34.78 -16.66 15.25
C PRO A 156 -33.62 -16.04 14.47
N GLU A 157 -32.66 -16.87 14.03
CA GLU A 157 -31.52 -16.46 13.22
C GLU A 157 -32.00 -15.66 12.00
N THR A 158 -31.86 -14.34 12.06
CA THR A 158 -32.16 -13.45 10.94
C THR A 158 -30.88 -12.74 10.56
N PHE A 159 -29.98 -13.46 9.90
CA PHE A 159 -28.96 -12.81 9.09
C PHE A 159 -29.18 -13.17 7.63
N PRO A 160 -29.70 -12.23 6.82
CA PRO A 160 -29.60 -12.36 5.40
C PRO A 160 -28.12 -12.24 5.03
N ALA A 161 -27.48 -13.36 4.72
CA ALA A 161 -26.20 -13.42 3.99
C ALA A 161 -26.27 -12.76 2.59
N ALA A 162 -27.42 -12.16 2.25
CA ALA A 162 -27.78 -11.57 0.97
C ALA A 162 -27.21 -10.16 0.75
N LEU A 163 -26.88 -9.40 1.80
CA LEU A 163 -26.42 -8.01 1.63
C LEU A 163 -24.96 -7.88 1.18
N THR A 164 -24.13 -8.92 1.38
CA THR A 164 -22.71 -8.90 0.98
C THR A 164 -22.49 -9.26 -0.50
N ARG A 165 -23.47 -9.90 -1.16
CA ARG A 165 -23.32 -10.37 -2.55
C ARG A 165 -23.60 -9.32 -3.62
N ALA A 166 -24.06 -8.13 -3.26
CA ALA A 166 -24.53 -7.14 -4.24
C ALA A 166 -23.41 -6.45 -5.04
N PHE A 167 -22.14 -6.56 -4.63
CA PHE A 167 -21.01 -5.91 -5.31
C PHE A 167 -20.02 -6.88 -5.97
N GLU A 168 -20.14 -8.19 -5.73
CA GLU A 168 -19.16 -9.18 -6.21
C GLU A 168 -19.39 -9.63 -7.66
N ASP A 169 -20.58 -9.37 -8.24
CA ASP A 169 -21.00 -9.94 -9.52
C ASP A 169 -21.12 -8.93 -10.68
N MET A 170 -20.27 -7.90 -10.73
CA MET A 170 -19.98 -7.24 -12.01
C MET A 170 -19.04 -8.11 -12.84
N ALA A 171 -19.62 -9.16 -13.44
CA ALA A 171 -18.93 -10.00 -14.40
C ALA A 171 -18.88 -9.28 -15.76
N LEU A 172 -17.72 -9.33 -16.42
CA LEU A 172 -17.67 -9.08 -17.86
C LEU A 172 -18.58 -10.12 -18.53
N GLY A 173 -19.36 -9.70 -19.53
CA GLY A 173 -20.08 -10.62 -20.40
C GLY A 173 -19.13 -11.50 -21.22
N GLU A 174 -19.28 -11.52 -22.54
CA GLU A 174 -18.33 -12.25 -23.39
C GLU A 174 -16.94 -11.58 -23.39
N LYS A 175 -15.91 -12.37 -23.07
CA LYS A 175 -14.53 -11.89 -22.91
C LYS A 175 -13.78 -11.84 -24.23
N ASN A 176 -13.03 -10.76 -24.43
CA ASN A 176 -12.14 -10.59 -25.57
C ASN A 176 -10.90 -11.50 -25.46
N LYS A 177 -10.59 -12.24 -26.52
CA LYS A 177 -9.42 -13.14 -26.58
C LYS A 177 -8.09 -12.40 -26.75
N GLN A 178 -8.13 -11.24 -27.40
CA GLN A 178 -6.97 -10.39 -27.68
C GLN A 178 -6.67 -9.44 -26.52
N ILE A 179 -7.66 -9.08 -25.69
CA ILE A 179 -7.49 -8.12 -24.59
C ILE A 179 -7.97 -8.76 -23.29
N SER A 180 -7.00 -9.15 -22.46
CA SER A 180 -7.29 -9.77 -21.17
C SER A 180 -8.08 -8.79 -20.28
N GLY A 181 -9.24 -9.20 -19.78
CA GLY A 181 -10.08 -8.35 -18.93
C GLY A 181 -10.99 -7.37 -19.68
N ALA A 182 -11.15 -7.49 -21.00
CA ALA A 182 -12.09 -6.66 -21.77
C ALA A 182 -13.27 -7.46 -22.34
N SER A 183 -14.35 -6.75 -22.66
CA SER A 183 -15.52 -7.25 -23.38
C SER A 183 -15.22 -7.38 -24.89
N LEU A 184 -15.92 -8.29 -25.59
CA LEU A 184 -15.89 -8.35 -27.07
C LEU A 184 -16.41 -7.07 -27.76
N SER A 185 -17.10 -6.22 -27.01
CA SER A 185 -17.63 -4.93 -27.45
C SER A 185 -16.54 -3.89 -27.75
N VAL A 186 -15.27 -4.20 -27.44
CA VAL A 186 -14.12 -3.34 -27.71
C VAL A 186 -13.00 -4.11 -28.42
N SER A 187 -12.31 -3.45 -29.33
CA SER A 187 -11.09 -3.92 -30.02
C SER A 187 -9.91 -2.97 -29.77
N LEU A 188 -8.69 -3.48 -29.85
CA LEU A 188 -7.47 -2.72 -29.64
C LEU A 188 -6.91 -2.25 -30.98
N HIS A 189 -6.68 -0.94 -31.11
CA HIS A 189 -6.10 -0.32 -32.28
C HIS A 189 -4.94 0.60 -31.91
N THR A 190 -4.12 0.96 -32.90
CA THR A 190 -3.04 1.94 -32.77
C THR A 190 -3.31 3.15 -33.66
N ASP A 191 -2.96 4.31 -33.16
CA ASP A 191 -3.00 5.58 -33.89
C ASP A 191 -1.67 6.31 -33.69
N PRO A 192 -1.07 6.93 -34.72
CA PRO A 192 0.21 7.62 -34.61
C PRO A 192 0.24 8.76 -33.58
N LEU A 193 -0.90 9.40 -33.30
CA LEU A 193 -1.01 10.53 -32.37
C LEU A 193 -1.52 10.11 -30.99
N LYS A 194 -2.48 9.17 -30.93
CA LYS A 194 -3.10 8.72 -29.68
C LYS A 194 -2.42 7.51 -29.05
N GLY A 195 -1.56 6.81 -29.80
CA GLY A 195 -1.03 5.52 -29.41
C GLY A 195 -2.09 4.43 -29.41
N ARG A 196 -1.97 3.48 -28.47
CA ARG A 196 -2.93 2.38 -28.33
C ARG A 196 -4.22 2.86 -27.72
N HIS A 197 -5.34 2.45 -28.30
CA HIS A 197 -6.66 2.84 -27.84
C HIS A 197 -7.69 1.74 -28.12
N LEU A 198 -8.79 1.78 -27.37
CA LEU A 198 -9.92 0.88 -27.55
C LEU A 198 -10.95 1.51 -28.48
N VAL A 199 -11.49 0.73 -29.41
CA VAL A 199 -12.55 1.13 -30.33
C VAL A 199 -13.76 0.23 -30.10
N ALA A 200 -14.95 0.81 -30.07
CA ALA A 200 -16.18 0.02 -29.95
C ALA A 200 -16.41 -0.81 -31.22
N THR A 201 -16.73 -2.09 -31.06
CA THR A 201 -17.03 -3.01 -32.18
C THR A 201 -18.53 -3.09 -32.49
N ARG A 202 -19.35 -2.55 -31.58
CA ARG A 202 -20.81 -2.43 -31.67
C ARG A 202 -21.29 -1.27 -30.82
N ASP A 203 -22.58 -0.98 -30.89
CA ASP A 203 -23.22 -0.06 -29.95
C ASP A 203 -23.12 -0.59 -28.51
N ILE A 204 -22.75 0.28 -27.59
CA ILE A 204 -22.55 0.01 -26.17
C ILE A 204 -23.63 0.75 -25.38
N LEU A 205 -24.41 0.01 -24.59
CA LEU A 205 -25.45 0.59 -23.76
C LEU A 205 -24.87 1.19 -22.47
N PRO A 206 -25.50 2.25 -21.92
CA PRO A 206 -25.11 2.80 -20.63
C PRO A 206 -25.14 1.73 -19.52
N GLY A 207 -24.04 1.64 -18.76
CA GLY A 207 -23.89 0.67 -17.67
C GLY A 207 -23.21 -0.65 -18.05
N GLU A 208 -22.91 -0.88 -19.33
CA GLU A 208 -22.15 -2.07 -19.75
C GLU A 208 -20.68 -2.01 -19.28
N LEU A 209 -20.19 -3.09 -18.67
CA LEU A 209 -18.79 -3.22 -18.26
C LEU A 209 -17.89 -3.55 -19.46
N LEU A 210 -17.03 -2.61 -19.83
CA LEU A 210 -16.14 -2.74 -21.00
C LEU A 210 -14.78 -3.36 -20.67
N VAL A 211 -14.16 -2.90 -19.58
CA VAL A 211 -12.82 -3.33 -19.16
C VAL A 211 -12.79 -3.44 -17.65
N LYS A 212 -12.17 -4.51 -17.15
CA LYS A 212 -11.87 -4.73 -15.74
C LYS A 212 -10.42 -5.20 -15.64
N GLU A 213 -9.57 -4.34 -15.10
CA GLU A 213 -8.14 -4.56 -14.96
C GLU A 213 -7.69 -4.04 -13.59
N ASP A 214 -6.81 -4.79 -12.92
CA ASP A 214 -6.19 -4.33 -11.69
C ASP A 214 -5.09 -3.31 -12.03
N ALA A 215 -4.95 -2.27 -11.21
CA ALA A 215 -3.88 -1.30 -11.40
C ALA A 215 -2.51 -1.97 -11.29
N PHE A 216 -1.66 -1.83 -12.32
CA PHE A 216 -0.30 -2.36 -12.31
C PHE A 216 0.52 -1.81 -11.13
N VAL A 217 0.36 -0.52 -10.85
CA VAL A 217 0.96 0.16 -9.70
C VAL A 217 -0.01 1.16 -9.11
N SER A 218 -0.02 1.29 -7.79
CA SER A 218 -0.77 2.33 -7.09
C SER A 218 0.07 2.94 -5.98
N VAL A 219 -0.12 4.23 -5.74
CA VAL A 219 0.47 4.99 -4.64
C VAL A 219 -0.62 5.86 -4.05
N LEU A 220 -0.71 5.87 -2.72
CA LEU A 220 -1.64 6.73 -2.01
C LEU A 220 -1.18 8.19 -2.12
N ASN A 221 -2.05 9.06 -2.64
CA ASN A 221 -1.82 10.49 -2.60
C ASN A 221 -2.08 11.01 -1.17
N PRO A 222 -1.06 11.53 -0.47
CA PRO A 222 -1.25 12.06 0.88
C PRO A 222 -2.20 13.26 0.96
N GLY A 223 -2.50 13.91 -0.18
CA GLY A 223 -3.24 15.17 -0.24
C GLY A 223 -2.36 16.36 0.11
N GLU A 224 -2.97 17.49 0.46
CA GLU A 224 -2.23 18.66 0.93
C GLU A 224 -1.60 18.37 2.29
N MET A 225 -0.27 18.24 2.31
CA MET A 225 0.52 18.14 3.53
C MET A 225 1.41 19.37 3.66
N PRO A 226 0.94 20.47 4.29
CA PRO A 226 1.79 21.62 4.53
C PRO A 226 2.99 21.18 5.39
N PRO A 227 4.22 21.59 5.03
CA PRO A 227 5.42 21.16 5.74
C PRO A 227 5.32 21.55 7.22
N LEU A 228 5.83 20.69 8.10
CA LEU A 228 5.91 20.97 9.53
C LEU A 228 6.71 22.27 9.72
N ARG A 229 6.03 23.36 10.10
CA ARG A 229 6.69 24.63 10.38
C ARG A 229 7.57 24.41 11.60
N HIS A 230 8.88 24.57 11.44
CA HIS A 230 9.80 24.75 12.57
C HIS A 230 9.51 26.10 13.22
N GLY A 231 8.48 26.17 14.06
CA GLY A 231 8.08 27.39 14.75
C GLY A 231 6.80 27.22 15.57
N LEU A 232 6.97 27.10 16.89
CA LEU A 232 6.00 27.27 17.99
C LEU A 232 4.74 26.39 18.06
N GLU A 233 4.37 25.64 17.03
CA GLU A 233 3.25 24.67 17.11
C GLU A 233 3.77 23.22 17.22
N ASN A 234 3.08 22.42 18.05
CA ASN A 234 3.45 21.10 18.57
C ASN A 234 4.36 20.25 17.68
N LYS A 235 5.38 19.61 18.30
CA LYS A 235 6.37 18.69 17.68
C LYS A 235 5.73 17.59 16.80
N TRP A 236 4.46 17.25 17.03
CA TRP A 236 3.74 16.17 16.36
C TRP A 236 2.40 16.65 15.76
N ASP A 237 2.11 16.21 14.54
CA ASP A 237 0.93 16.63 13.77
C ASP A 237 -0.31 15.78 14.11
N THR A 238 -1.36 16.44 14.62
CA THR A 238 -2.65 15.81 14.93
C THR A 238 -3.65 15.82 13.77
N ARG A 239 -3.37 16.50 12.66
CA ARG A 239 -4.26 16.55 11.49
C ARG A 239 -4.45 15.16 10.90
N VAL A 240 -5.66 14.87 10.44
CA VAL A 240 -5.97 13.61 9.75
C VAL A 240 -5.67 13.78 8.26
N THR A 241 -4.86 12.89 7.71
CA THR A 241 -4.50 12.86 6.28
C THR A 241 -4.98 11.57 5.62
N ASN A 242 -4.94 11.51 4.29
CA ASN A 242 -5.19 10.26 3.56
C ASN A 242 -4.25 9.13 4.03
N GLY A 243 -3.00 9.46 4.37
CA GLY A 243 -2.01 8.52 4.91
C GLY A 243 -2.41 7.92 6.27
N ASP A 244 -3.37 8.50 6.97
CA ASP A 244 -3.89 7.97 8.23
C ASP A 244 -5.13 7.10 8.03
N LEU A 245 -5.84 7.25 6.91
CA LEU A 245 -7.14 6.66 6.65
C LEU A 245 -7.12 5.52 5.63
N TYR A 246 -6.09 5.44 4.78
CA TYR A 246 -6.04 4.48 3.69
C TYR A 246 -4.81 3.58 3.76
N CYS A 247 -5.00 2.32 3.36
CA CYS A 247 -3.92 1.36 3.22
C CYS A 247 -2.95 1.80 2.10
N HIS A 248 -1.65 1.90 2.40
CA HIS A 248 -0.62 2.30 1.44
C HIS A 248 -0.32 1.25 0.34
N ARG A 249 -1.03 0.11 0.37
CA ARG A 249 -0.90 -1.01 -0.58
C ARG A 249 -2.15 -1.25 -1.40
N CYS A 250 -3.31 -1.39 -0.76
CA CYS A 250 -4.57 -1.69 -1.46
C CYS A 250 -5.55 -0.51 -1.51
N LEU A 251 -5.17 0.64 -0.95
CA LEU A 251 -6.01 1.85 -0.90
C LEU A 251 -7.36 1.65 -0.19
N LYS A 252 -7.55 0.55 0.54
CA LYS A 252 -8.73 0.33 1.37
C LYS A 252 -8.75 1.32 2.54
N HIS A 253 -9.88 2.00 2.72
CA HIS A 253 -10.13 2.83 3.90
C HIS A 253 -10.16 1.98 5.18
N THR A 254 -9.50 2.42 6.24
CA THR A 254 -9.44 1.71 7.52
C THR A 254 -8.96 2.63 8.65
N LEU A 255 -9.65 2.58 9.79
CA LEU A 255 -9.20 3.25 11.02
C LEU A 255 -8.27 2.36 11.86
N ALA A 256 -8.24 1.05 11.57
CA ALA A 256 -7.53 0.03 12.34
C ALA A 256 -6.19 -0.36 11.69
N THR A 257 -5.40 0.64 11.30
CA THR A 257 -4.17 0.42 10.54
C THR A 257 -3.11 -0.40 11.29
N VAL A 258 -2.36 -1.23 10.58
CA VAL A 258 -1.12 -1.88 11.01
C VAL A 258 0.05 -1.02 10.52
N PRO A 259 0.97 -0.58 11.39
CA PRO A 259 2.07 0.28 11.00
C PRO A 259 3.20 -0.49 10.32
N CYS A 260 4.01 0.21 9.53
CA CYS A 260 5.33 -0.28 9.14
C CYS A 260 6.24 -0.43 10.38
N GLY A 261 7.14 -1.42 10.35
CA GLY A 261 8.18 -1.60 11.37
C GLY A 261 9.34 -0.59 11.27
N GLY A 262 9.62 -0.06 10.06
CA GLY A 262 10.76 0.83 9.80
C GLY A 262 10.45 2.33 9.85
N CYS A 263 9.26 2.76 9.39
CA CYS A 263 8.86 4.17 9.36
C CYS A 263 7.56 4.42 10.14
N SER A 264 7.28 5.68 10.44
CA SER A 264 6.04 6.16 11.08
C SER A 264 4.93 6.51 10.08
N TYR A 265 5.27 6.64 8.80
CA TYR A 265 4.34 7.08 7.75
C TYR A 265 3.48 5.95 7.17
N ALA A 266 4.10 4.88 6.67
CA ALA A 266 3.37 3.85 5.95
C ALA A 266 2.50 2.99 6.88
N ARG A 267 1.25 2.80 6.47
CA ARG A 267 0.18 2.14 7.22
C ARG A 267 -0.64 1.23 6.30
N TYR A 268 -1.13 0.12 6.85
CA TYR A 268 -1.78 -0.94 6.09
C TYR A 268 -3.07 -1.40 6.76
N CYS A 269 -4.04 -1.91 6.00
CA CYS A 269 -5.28 -2.45 6.57
C CYS A 269 -5.09 -3.81 7.27
N SER A 270 -3.99 -4.51 7.00
CA SER A 270 -3.71 -5.83 7.57
C SER A 270 -2.22 -6.12 7.61
N GLN A 271 -1.86 -7.13 8.42
CA GLN A 271 -0.49 -7.67 8.47
C GLN A 271 -0.07 -8.19 7.09
N GLU A 272 -0.97 -8.83 6.36
CA GLU A 272 -0.73 -9.32 5.00
C GLU A 272 -0.42 -8.19 4.01
N CYS A 273 -1.19 -7.09 4.03
CA CYS A 273 -0.92 -5.93 3.18
C CYS A 273 0.44 -5.30 3.52
N MET A 274 0.79 -5.23 4.80
CA MET A 274 2.08 -4.72 5.26
C MET A 274 3.23 -5.60 4.76
N GLN A 275 3.13 -6.91 4.94
CA GLN A 275 4.16 -7.86 4.54
C GLN A 275 4.35 -7.88 3.02
N LYS A 276 3.27 -8.00 2.25
CA LYS A 276 3.34 -7.96 0.77
C LYS A 276 3.96 -6.65 0.28
N ALA A 277 3.60 -5.51 0.88
CA ALA A 277 4.22 -4.23 0.52
C ALA A 277 5.73 -4.24 0.84
N TRP A 278 6.12 -4.71 2.02
CA TRP A 278 7.52 -4.79 2.45
C TRP A 278 8.38 -5.63 1.49
N GLU A 279 7.89 -6.82 1.15
CA GLU A 279 8.56 -7.77 0.27
C GLU A 279 8.70 -7.23 -1.16
N CYS A 280 7.64 -6.60 -1.70
CA CYS A 280 7.62 -6.18 -3.10
C CYS A 280 8.26 -4.82 -3.38
N TYR A 281 8.20 -3.84 -2.46
CA TYR A 281 8.71 -2.49 -2.77
C TYR A 281 9.05 -1.64 -1.54
N HIS A 282 8.27 -1.75 -0.46
CA HIS A 282 8.35 -0.81 0.65
C HIS A 282 9.64 -0.95 1.45
N SER A 283 10.28 -2.11 1.49
CA SER A 283 11.62 -2.24 2.10
C SER A 283 12.65 -1.28 1.49
N THR A 284 12.55 -1.02 0.18
CA THR A 284 13.40 -0.05 -0.53
C THR A 284 12.88 1.39 -0.39
N GLU A 285 11.56 1.58 -0.38
CA GLU A 285 10.95 2.92 -0.24
C GLU A 285 11.03 3.49 1.19
N CYS A 286 11.01 2.63 2.20
CA CYS A 286 10.91 3.00 3.61
C CYS A 286 11.96 4.04 4.05
N PRO A 287 13.27 3.85 3.81
CA PRO A 287 14.28 4.86 4.15
C PRO A 287 14.20 6.13 3.28
N LEU A 288 13.49 6.09 2.15
CA LEU A 288 13.33 7.21 1.23
C LEU A 288 12.03 7.99 1.47
N GLY A 289 11.19 7.63 2.44
CA GLY A 289 9.83 8.15 2.58
C GLY A 289 9.75 9.68 2.60
N GLY A 290 10.60 10.36 3.37
CA GLY A 290 10.63 11.84 3.39
C GLY A 290 11.03 12.47 2.05
N LEU A 291 11.95 11.82 1.31
CA LEU A 291 12.33 12.26 -0.03
C LEU A 291 11.19 12.01 -1.03
N LEU A 292 10.52 10.85 -0.96
CA LEU A 292 9.38 10.53 -1.82
C LEU A 292 8.22 11.50 -1.61
N LEU A 293 7.91 11.86 -0.37
CA LEU A 293 6.93 12.88 -0.04
C LEU A 293 7.31 14.26 -0.60
N THR A 294 8.60 14.60 -0.58
CA THR A 294 9.11 15.89 -1.10
C THR A 294 9.05 15.95 -2.63
N LEU A 295 9.43 14.86 -3.30
CA LEU A 295 9.45 14.80 -4.77
C LEU A 295 8.06 14.57 -5.36
N GLY A 296 7.12 14.09 -4.55
CA GLY A 296 5.72 13.94 -4.90
C GLY A 296 5.38 12.58 -5.50
N VAL A 297 4.06 12.40 -5.71
CA VAL A 297 3.46 11.11 -6.07
C VAL A 297 3.97 10.55 -7.39
N PHE A 298 4.33 11.37 -8.38
CA PHE A 298 4.84 10.89 -9.66
C PHE A 298 6.18 10.19 -9.51
N CYS A 299 7.08 10.74 -8.70
CA CYS A 299 8.35 10.08 -8.38
C CYS A 299 8.13 8.78 -7.62
N HIS A 300 7.17 8.74 -6.70
CA HIS A 300 6.86 7.53 -5.94
C HIS A 300 6.29 6.44 -6.84
N VAL A 301 5.34 6.77 -7.72
CA VAL A 301 4.77 5.81 -8.69
C VAL A 301 5.85 5.29 -9.63
N ALA A 302 6.70 6.18 -10.18
CA ALA A 302 7.79 5.78 -11.07
C ALA A 302 8.79 4.83 -10.38
N LEU A 303 9.21 5.14 -9.15
CA LEU A 303 10.07 4.25 -8.37
C LEU A 303 9.39 2.89 -8.13
N ARG A 304 8.16 2.89 -7.61
CA ARG A 304 7.43 1.65 -7.27
C ARG A 304 7.23 0.76 -8.48
N MET A 305 6.89 1.34 -9.62
CA MET A 305 6.77 0.63 -10.89
C MET A 305 8.08 -0.07 -11.26
N THR A 306 9.22 0.63 -11.18
CA THR A 306 10.52 -0.02 -11.43
C THR A 306 10.86 -1.11 -10.41
N LEU A 307 10.50 -0.94 -9.13
CA LEU A 307 10.73 -1.95 -8.10
C LEU A 307 9.93 -3.22 -8.35
N LEU A 308 8.65 -3.10 -8.73
CA LEU A 308 7.82 -4.27 -9.07
C LEU A 308 8.40 -5.06 -10.25
N THR A 309 9.03 -4.36 -11.20
CA THR A 309 9.59 -4.99 -12.41
C THR A 309 10.94 -5.66 -12.21
N ARG A 310 11.71 -5.23 -11.19
CA ARG A 310 12.96 -5.90 -10.77
C ARG A 310 12.72 -7.36 -10.40
N PHE A 311 11.52 -7.70 -9.96
CA PHE A 311 11.17 -9.07 -9.59
C PHE A 311 10.79 -9.95 -10.78
N GLU A 312 10.67 -9.37 -11.99
CA GLU A 312 10.25 -10.12 -13.18
C GLU A 312 11.34 -10.29 -14.24
N ASP A 313 12.10 -9.25 -14.66
CA ASP A 313 13.08 -9.42 -15.77
C ASP A 313 13.98 -8.18 -16.09
N VAL A 314 15.16 -8.03 -15.47
CA VAL A 314 16.07 -6.88 -15.72
C VAL A 314 16.56 -6.83 -17.18
N ASP A 315 16.94 -7.98 -17.73
CA ASP A 315 17.44 -8.10 -19.12
C ASP A 315 16.40 -7.65 -20.14
N ARG A 316 15.11 -7.84 -19.83
CA ARG A 316 14.02 -7.34 -20.66
C ARG A 316 13.94 -5.82 -20.67
N VAL A 317 14.10 -5.17 -19.52
CA VAL A 317 14.10 -3.70 -19.43
C VAL A 317 15.24 -3.11 -20.23
N VAL A 318 16.44 -3.72 -20.13
CA VAL A 318 17.60 -3.31 -20.91
C VAL A 318 17.33 -3.42 -22.41
N ARG A 319 16.82 -4.57 -22.89
CA ARG A 319 16.45 -4.75 -24.31
C ARG A 319 15.48 -3.69 -24.79
N MET A 320 14.39 -3.45 -24.07
CA MET A 320 13.38 -2.46 -24.46
C MET A 320 13.95 -1.04 -24.52
N LEU A 321 14.84 -0.66 -23.59
CA LEU A 321 15.50 0.64 -23.61
C LEU A 321 16.48 0.76 -24.79
N CYS A 322 17.24 -0.31 -25.09
CA CYS A 322 18.14 -0.35 -26.23
C CYS A 322 17.41 -0.27 -27.58
N ASP A 323 16.27 -0.97 -27.72
CA ASP A 323 15.47 -0.96 -28.95
C ASP A 323 14.87 0.42 -29.26
N GLU A 324 14.51 1.20 -28.23
CA GLU A 324 14.04 2.58 -28.44
C GLU A 324 15.15 3.54 -28.85
N ILE A 325 16.37 3.34 -28.35
CA ILE A 325 17.54 4.14 -28.70
C ILE A 325 18.00 3.80 -30.13
N GLY A 326 17.94 2.52 -30.52
CA GLY A 326 18.30 2.05 -31.87
C GLY A 326 17.35 2.48 -32.98
N ASN A 327 16.09 2.84 -32.67
CA ASN A 327 15.10 3.29 -33.66
C ASN A 327 15.15 4.81 -33.97
N LYS A 328 16.10 5.56 -33.39
CA LYS A 328 16.35 6.98 -33.68
C LYS A 328 17.82 7.18 -34.06
N ASP A 329 18.16 7.04 -35.34
CA ASP A 329 19.54 6.90 -35.81
C ASP A 329 20.45 8.16 -35.71
N ILE A 330 21.76 7.89 -35.46
CA ILE A 330 23.02 8.66 -35.69
C ILE A 330 23.43 9.77 -34.70
N CYS A 331 24.45 9.48 -33.86
CA CYS A 331 25.87 9.93 -33.98
C CYS A 331 26.58 9.83 -32.61
N LEU A 332 27.47 8.84 -32.43
CA LEU A 332 28.52 8.90 -31.40
C LEU A 332 29.86 8.61 -32.07
N PRO A 333 30.92 9.37 -31.74
CA PRO A 333 32.22 9.19 -32.35
C PRO A 333 32.82 7.86 -31.91
N GLU A 334 33.43 7.19 -32.87
CA GLU A 334 34.23 5.98 -32.68
C GLU A 334 35.14 6.14 -31.46
N ASN A 335 35.05 5.22 -30.51
CA ASN A 335 36.25 4.82 -29.80
C ASN A 335 36.29 3.31 -29.62
N LYS A 336 37.38 2.76 -30.13
CA LYS A 336 37.66 1.34 -30.31
C LYS A 336 37.82 0.62 -28.96
N ASN A 337 37.47 -0.67 -28.99
CA ASN A 337 37.76 -1.74 -28.03
C ASN A 337 36.72 -1.85 -26.90
N LEU A 338 35.98 -2.95 -26.70
CA LEU A 338 36.40 -4.34 -26.78
C LEU A 338 35.18 -5.23 -27.11
N VAL A 339 35.37 -6.08 -28.11
CA VAL A 339 34.51 -7.22 -28.46
C VAL A 339 34.36 -8.16 -27.27
N LYS A 340 33.14 -8.61 -26.97
CA LYS A 340 32.89 -10.00 -26.55
C LYS A 340 31.46 -10.42 -26.90
N THR A 341 31.40 -11.14 -28.01
CA THR A 341 30.31 -11.93 -28.57
C THR A 341 29.67 -12.87 -27.53
N PHE A 342 28.34 -12.93 -27.50
CA PHE A 342 27.62 -14.19 -27.27
C PHE A 342 26.42 -14.26 -28.21
N ASN A 343 26.59 -15.08 -29.25
CA ASN A 343 25.52 -15.54 -30.13
C ASN A 343 24.69 -16.60 -29.40
N TYR A 344 23.37 -16.61 -29.64
CA TYR A 344 22.67 -17.88 -29.88
C TYR A 344 21.58 -17.69 -30.94
N THR A 345 21.85 -18.32 -32.07
CA THR A 345 20.92 -18.72 -33.11
C THR A 345 19.87 -19.68 -32.55
N ASN A 346 18.61 -19.51 -32.95
CA ASN A 346 17.79 -20.64 -33.39
C ASN A 346 16.74 -20.14 -34.39
N ARG A 347 17.09 -20.38 -35.66
CA ARG A 347 16.26 -20.26 -36.85
C ARG A 347 15.65 -21.65 -37.08
N GLY A 348 14.34 -21.76 -36.97
CA GLY A 348 13.56 -22.84 -37.58
C GLY A 348 12.69 -22.19 -38.62
N GLU A 349 13.06 -22.34 -39.90
CA GLU A 349 12.24 -21.91 -41.03
C GLU A 349 11.00 -22.79 -41.15
N SER A 350 9.84 -22.15 -41.27
CA SER A 350 8.69 -22.67 -42.00
C SER A 350 8.05 -21.46 -42.65
N GLU A 351 8.43 -21.19 -43.90
CA GLU A 351 7.70 -20.28 -44.77
C GLU A 351 6.34 -20.90 -45.08
N GLU A 352 5.28 -20.40 -44.45
CA GLU A 352 3.93 -20.54 -44.98
C GLU A 352 3.20 -19.20 -44.91
N ASN A 353 2.73 -18.79 -46.08
CA ASN A 353 2.03 -17.56 -46.41
C ASN A 353 1.07 -17.06 -45.32
N SER A 354 1.38 -15.90 -44.73
CA SER A 354 0.38 -15.12 -44.00
C SER A 354 0.45 -13.64 -44.38
N LYS A 355 -0.75 -13.11 -44.63
CA LYS A 355 -1.15 -11.77 -45.07
C LYS A 355 -0.24 -10.64 -44.56
N LYS A 356 -0.02 -9.61 -45.41
CA LYS A 356 0.58 -8.28 -45.08
C LYS A 356 0.47 -8.00 -43.57
N GLY A 357 1.57 -8.24 -42.85
CA GLY A 357 1.59 -8.19 -41.40
C GLY A 357 1.29 -6.78 -40.91
N GLU A 358 0.19 -6.62 -40.18
CA GLU A 358 -0.07 -5.42 -39.41
C GLU A 358 1.12 -5.19 -38.46
N THR A 359 1.56 -3.94 -38.35
CA THR A 359 2.63 -3.59 -37.42
C THR A 359 2.23 -4.00 -36.00
N PRO A 360 3.08 -4.74 -35.27
CA PRO A 360 2.72 -5.25 -33.96
C PRO A 360 2.38 -4.09 -33.03
N ILE A 361 1.23 -4.21 -32.35
CA ILE A 361 0.77 -3.20 -31.40
C ILE A 361 1.75 -3.16 -30.21
N PRO A 362 2.39 -2.01 -29.91
CA PRO A 362 3.37 -1.91 -28.82
C PRO A 362 2.82 -2.45 -27.50
N GLY A 363 3.62 -3.11 -26.66
CA GLY A 363 3.14 -3.63 -25.38
C GLY A 363 2.20 -4.84 -25.44
N CYS A 364 1.78 -5.29 -26.63
CA CYS A 364 1.20 -6.61 -26.82
C CYS A 364 2.30 -7.67 -26.94
N ASN A 365 1.95 -8.94 -26.69
CA ASN A 365 2.87 -10.05 -26.92
C ASN A 365 3.03 -10.37 -28.43
N VAL A 366 3.88 -11.34 -28.76
CA VAL A 366 4.16 -11.74 -30.15
C VAL A 366 2.93 -12.21 -30.93
N SER A 367 1.86 -12.63 -30.24
CA SER A 367 0.58 -13.01 -30.85
C SER A 367 -0.40 -11.84 -31.02
N GLY A 368 0.02 -10.60 -30.70
CA GLY A 368 -0.83 -9.42 -30.74
C GLY A 368 -1.83 -9.32 -29.58
N LYS A 369 -1.68 -10.16 -28.55
CA LYS A 369 -2.55 -10.18 -27.37
C LYS A 369 -2.02 -9.21 -26.31
N TYR A 370 -2.92 -8.38 -25.77
CA TYR A 370 -2.70 -7.51 -24.64
C TYR A 370 -2.86 -8.26 -23.32
N GLU A 371 -1.89 -8.05 -22.43
CA GLU A 371 -1.87 -8.57 -21.07
C GLU A 371 -1.41 -7.45 -20.14
N SER A 372 -2.03 -7.36 -18.95
CA SER A 372 -1.69 -6.41 -17.89
C SER A 372 -0.31 -6.73 -17.29
N ASN A 373 0.74 -6.35 -18.00
CA ASN A 373 2.12 -6.63 -17.63
C ASN A 373 3.01 -5.40 -17.83
N TYR A 374 4.27 -5.51 -17.44
CA TYR A 374 5.19 -4.38 -17.55
C TYR A 374 5.40 -3.90 -19.00
N ASN A 375 5.38 -4.77 -20.00
CA ASN A 375 5.55 -4.38 -21.39
C ASN A 375 4.41 -3.45 -21.85
N ALA A 376 3.18 -3.75 -21.42
CA ALA A 376 2.04 -2.89 -21.67
C ALA A 376 2.23 -1.50 -21.05
N VAL A 377 2.80 -1.40 -19.84
CA VAL A 377 3.03 -0.11 -19.17
C VAL A 377 4.23 0.64 -19.74
N PHE A 378 5.34 -0.05 -20.00
CA PHE A 378 6.56 0.53 -20.57
C PHE A 378 6.32 1.13 -21.96
N SER A 379 5.41 0.52 -22.74
CA SER A 379 5.03 0.96 -24.08
C SER A 379 4.07 2.15 -24.12
N LEU A 380 3.66 2.71 -22.97
CA LEU A 380 2.85 3.91 -22.93
C LEU A 380 3.63 5.12 -23.48
N LEU A 381 2.97 5.97 -24.26
CA LEU A 381 3.64 7.11 -24.88
C LEU A 381 3.84 8.22 -23.85
N PRO A 382 5.06 8.77 -23.71
CA PRO A 382 5.33 9.85 -22.77
C PRO A 382 5.04 11.24 -23.33
N HIS A 383 4.76 11.39 -24.64
CA HIS A 383 4.52 12.67 -25.32
C HIS A 383 5.50 13.79 -24.93
N THR A 384 6.78 13.45 -24.79
CA THR A 384 7.80 14.38 -24.27
C THR A 384 7.97 15.61 -25.16
N GLU A 385 7.62 15.55 -26.44
CA GLU A 385 7.58 16.69 -27.35
C GLU A 385 6.63 17.80 -26.88
N LYS A 386 5.58 17.45 -26.12
CA LYS A 386 4.59 18.40 -25.57
C LYS A 386 4.95 18.91 -24.18
N HIS A 387 5.99 18.37 -23.55
CA HIS A 387 6.39 18.77 -22.20
C HIS A 387 7.31 19.99 -22.24
N SER A 388 7.06 20.95 -21.35
CA SER A 388 7.93 22.11 -21.13
C SER A 388 9.35 21.67 -20.71
N PRO A 389 10.41 22.41 -21.07
CA PRO A 389 11.77 22.17 -20.58
C PRO A 389 11.87 22.07 -19.05
N GLU A 390 11.12 22.91 -18.33
CA GLU A 390 11.11 22.99 -16.86
C GLU A 390 10.61 21.69 -16.25
N HIS A 391 9.48 21.17 -16.75
CA HIS A 391 8.95 19.87 -16.31
C HIS A 391 9.96 18.73 -16.54
N LYS A 392 10.56 18.65 -17.74
CA LYS A 392 11.58 17.63 -18.04
C LYS A 392 12.78 17.73 -17.10
N PHE A 393 13.25 18.95 -16.83
CA PHE A 393 14.33 19.22 -15.91
C PHE A 393 13.99 18.76 -14.49
N ILE A 394 12.80 19.10 -13.98
CA ILE A 394 12.31 18.66 -12.67
C ILE A 394 12.25 17.14 -12.58
N CYS A 395 11.73 16.45 -13.60
CA CYS A 395 11.71 14.99 -13.65
C CYS A 395 13.12 14.40 -13.57
N ALA A 396 14.04 14.90 -14.39
CA ALA A 396 15.43 14.42 -14.45
C ALA A 396 16.16 14.62 -13.12
N VAL A 397 16.03 15.80 -12.50
CA VAL A 397 16.65 16.11 -11.21
C VAL A 397 16.06 15.25 -10.09
N SER A 398 14.74 15.04 -10.09
CA SER A 398 14.06 14.24 -9.07
C SER A 398 14.47 12.77 -9.13
N VAL A 399 14.53 12.19 -10.32
CA VAL A 399 15.01 10.82 -10.52
C VAL A 399 16.49 10.70 -10.18
N SER A 400 17.32 11.66 -10.60
CA SER A 400 18.75 11.69 -10.26
C SER A 400 18.97 11.72 -8.73
N ALA A 401 18.14 12.47 -8.00
CA ALA A 401 18.19 12.52 -6.55
C ALA A 401 17.84 11.17 -5.91
N LEU A 402 16.81 10.48 -6.40
CA LEU A 402 16.44 9.14 -5.94
C LEU A 402 17.55 8.12 -6.22
N CYS A 403 18.08 8.10 -7.45
CA CYS A 403 19.17 7.21 -7.82
C CYS A 403 20.37 7.39 -6.89
N ARG A 404 20.77 8.63 -6.60
CA ARG A 404 21.88 8.91 -5.66
C ARG A 404 21.64 8.36 -4.26
N GLN A 405 20.41 8.44 -3.74
CA GLN A 405 20.08 7.88 -2.42
C GLN A 405 20.06 6.35 -2.44
N LEU A 406 19.52 5.75 -3.51
CA LEU A 406 19.52 4.30 -3.70
C LEU A 406 20.95 3.74 -3.77
N THR A 407 21.86 4.43 -4.46
CA THR A 407 23.28 4.07 -4.49
C THR A 407 23.90 4.13 -3.09
N ALA A 408 23.66 5.21 -2.35
CA ALA A 408 24.19 5.38 -1.00
C ALA A 408 23.69 4.30 -0.04
N ALA A 409 22.40 3.97 -0.08
CA ALA A 409 21.81 2.91 0.73
C ALA A 409 22.41 1.52 0.40
N SER A 410 22.64 1.25 -0.89
CA SER A 410 23.19 -0.02 -1.36
C SER A 410 24.63 -0.25 -0.89
N LEU A 411 25.45 0.80 -0.94
CA LEU A 411 26.84 0.75 -0.46
C LEU A 411 26.91 0.52 1.06
N GLN A 412 25.99 1.12 1.83
CA GLN A 412 25.90 0.90 3.28
C GLN A 412 25.55 -0.55 3.61
N THR A 413 24.59 -1.15 2.90
CA THR A 413 24.22 -2.57 3.10
C THR A 413 25.35 -3.54 2.78
N GLN A 414 26.13 -3.28 1.72
CA GLN A 414 27.30 -4.11 1.38
C GLN A 414 28.39 -4.02 2.47
N THR A 415 28.64 -2.82 2.99
CA THR A 415 29.63 -2.59 4.05
C THR A 415 29.26 -3.29 5.36
N MET A 416 27.97 -3.40 5.68
CA MET A 416 27.48 -4.11 6.88
C MET A 416 27.44 -5.64 6.68
N SER A 417 27.13 -6.13 5.48
CA SER A 417 27.13 -7.56 5.15
C SER A 417 28.52 -8.18 5.22
N LEU A 418 29.59 -7.42 4.95
CA LEU A 418 30.98 -7.86 5.11
C LEU A 418 31.40 -8.04 6.59
N LYS A 419 30.63 -7.52 7.55
CA LYS A 419 30.93 -7.56 8.99
C LYS A 419 30.03 -8.52 9.79
N SER A 420 28.99 -9.09 9.18
CA SER A 420 28.04 -10.01 9.84
C SER A 420 27.82 -11.26 8.99
N SER A 421 28.30 -12.42 9.46
CA SER A 421 28.18 -13.70 8.77
C SER A 421 26.80 -14.38 8.90
N LYS A 422 25.77 -13.68 9.41
CA LYS A 422 24.42 -14.24 9.60
C LYS A 422 23.31 -13.24 9.27
N LEU A 423 23.24 -12.79 8.01
CA LEU A 423 21.97 -12.36 7.40
C LEU A 423 22.11 -12.42 5.88
N LYS A 424 21.48 -13.40 5.22
CA LYS A 424 21.35 -13.40 3.76
C LYS A 424 20.31 -12.35 3.36
N ALA A 425 20.73 -11.09 3.29
CA ALA A 425 19.98 -10.06 2.58
C ALA A 425 20.21 -10.26 1.07
N VAL A 426 19.11 -10.43 0.33
CA VAL A 426 19.12 -10.55 -1.13
C VAL A 426 19.41 -9.18 -1.74
N THR A 427 20.68 -8.79 -1.82
CA THR A 427 21.10 -7.62 -2.62
C THR A 427 22.56 -7.70 -3.09
N PRO A 428 22.92 -8.59 -4.04
CA PRO A 428 24.09 -8.41 -4.89
C PRO A 428 23.63 -8.11 -6.33
N GLY A 429 23.56 -6.83 -6.72
CA GLY A 429 23.22 -6.43 -8.10
C GLY A 429 23.09 -4.93 -8.36
N LEU A 430 22.95 -4.11 -7.32
CA LEU A 430 22.48 -2.72 -7.49
C LEU A 430 23.37 -1.76 -8.28
N CYS A 431 24.68 -2.00 -8.45
CA CYS A 431 25.61 -0.97 -8.96
C CYS A 431 25.63 -0.83 -10.48
N ALA A 432 25.60 -1.94 -11.25
CA ALA A 432 25.59 -1.90 -12.71
C ALA A 432 24.22 -1.51 -13.28
N ASP A 433 23.15 -1.75 -12.53
CA ASP A 433 21.78 -1.55 -13.00
C ASP A 433 21.22 -0.14 -12.78
N LEU A 434 21.86 0.69 -11.95
CA LEU A 434 21.30 1.98 -11.51
C LEU A 434 21.05 2.97 -12.67
N THR A 435 21.86 2.94 -13.73
CA THR A 435 21.64 3.78 -14.92
C THR A 435 20.42 3.31 -15.71
N VAL A 436 20.25 1.99 -15.86
CA VAL A 436 19.09 1.37 -16.51
C VAL A 436 17.82 1.71 -15.72
N TRP A 437 17.86 1.55 -14.40
CA TRP A 437 16.75 1.86 -13.51
C TRP A 437 16.43 3.35 -13.47
N GLY A 438 17.44 4.22 -13.44
CA GLY A 438 17.24 5.66 -13.52
C GLY A 438 16.59 6.07 -14.84
N THR A 439 16.98 5.43 -15.95
CA THR A 439 16.38 5.70 -17.27
C THR A 439 14.92 5.23 -17.31
N ALA A 440 14.64 4.02 -16.82
CA ALA A 440 13.27 3.51 -16.72
C ALA A 440 12.40 4.38 -15.79
N MET A 441 12.90 4.76 -14.62
CA MET A 441 12.22 5.66 -13.68
C MET A 441 11.92 7.01 -14.33
N LEU A 442 12.87 7.61 -15.06
CA LEU A 442 12.67 8.88 -15.76
C LEU A 442 11.61 8.75 -16.86
N ARG A 443 11.68 7.69 -17.66
CA ARG A 443 10.67 7.39 -18.67
C ARG A 443 9.28 7.31 -18.05
N HIS A 444 9.13 6.53 -16.98
CA HIS A 444 7.86 6.41 -16.28
C HIS A 444 7.37 7.70 -15.68
N MET A 445 8.24 8.48 -15.05
CA MET A 445 7.87 9.78 -14.50
C MET A 445 7.33 10.72 -15.59
N LEU A 446 7.91 10.69 -16.78
CA LEU A 446 7.42 11.44 -17.94
C LEU A 446 6.09 10.88 -18.47
N GLN A 447 5.90 9.55 -18.50
CA GLN A 447 4.63 8.94 -18.91
C GLN A 447 3.45 9.36 -18.04
N LEU A 448 3.67 9.57 -16.74
CA LEU A 448 2.58 9.86 -15.80
C LEU A 448 1.83 11.16 -16.08
N GLN A 449 2.45 12.13 -16.78
CA GLN A 449 1.76 13.37 -17.17
C GLN A 449 0.52 13.12 -18.04
N CYS A 450 0.54 12.08 -18.88
CA CYS A 450 -0.56 11.75 -19.80
C CYS A 450 -1.27 10.44 -19.47
N ASN A 451 -0.63 9.57 -18.68
CA ASN A 451 -1.11 8.20 -18.44
C ASN A 451 -1.51 7.94 -16.98
N ALA A 452 -1.30 8.89 -16.06
CA ALA A 452 -1.77 8.75 -14.69
C ALA A 452 -3.25 9.14 -14.61
N GLN A 453 -4.05 8.28 -14.01
CA GLN A 453 -5.43 8.58 -13.64
C GLN A 453 -5.49 8.82 -12.14
N ALA A 454 -6.06 9.95 -11.72
CA ALA A 454 -6.40 10.17 -10.32
C ALA A 454 -7.76 9.55 -10.05
N ILE A 455 -7.82 8.54 -9.18
CA ILE A 455 -9.08 8.00 -8.69
C ILE A 455 -9.53 8.89 -7.51
N THR A 456 -10.47 9.79 -7.77
CA THR A 456 -10.98 10.73 -6.76
C THR A 456 -12.22 10.22 -6.02
N SER A 457 -12.85 9.14 -6.49
CA SER A 457 -14.02 8.53 -5.87
C SER A 457 -13.81 7.03 -5.66
N THR A 458 -13.46 6.63 -4.45
CA THR A 458 -13.79 5.27 -3.98
C THR A 458 -15.27 5.30 -3.64
N TRP A 459 -16.13 4.76 -4.53
CA TRP A 459 -17.52 4.51 -4.17
C TRP A 459 -17.52 3.61 -2.93
N HIS A 460 -18.03 4.14 -1.83
CA HIS A 460 -18.07 3.49 -0.52
C HIS A 460 -19.28 2.58 -0.38
#